data_AF-A0A7S0VS87-F1
#
_entry.id   AF-A0A7S0VS87-F1
#
_cell.length_a   1.000
_cell.length_b   1.000
_cell.length_c   1.000
_cell.angle_alpha   90.00
_cell.angle_beta   90.00
_cell.angle_gamma   90.00
#
_symmetry.space_group_name_H-M   'P 1'
#
loop_
_entity.id
_entity.type
_entity.pdbx_description
1 polymer ?
#
loop_
_entity_poly.entity_id
_entity_poly.type
_entity_poly.pdbx_seq_one_letter_code
_entity_poly.pdbx_strand_id
1 'polypeptide(L)'
;GDASRLIDVCRETLVFETVQGMADCMVAIAEDPSFVVVRVKNRMLPTYDSFQTAGFRSVVLNLRVVTPATTSYGVDTHVCELQLLLLCYARLKDFERHRRYKEFRDERGE
;
A
#
# COMPACT_ATOMS: atom_id res chain seq x y z
N GLY A 1 8.71 -12.49 -18.98
CA GLY A 1 8.73 -11.42 -17.96
C GLY A 1 9.67 -11.82 -16.84
N ASP A 2 10.23 -10.86 -16.12
CA ASP A 2 11.12 -11.11 -14.97
C ASP A 2 10.32 -11.07 -13.66
N ALA A 3 10.23 -12.22 -12.99
CA ALA A 3 9.43 -12.38 -11.78
C ALA A 3 9.97 -11.58 -10.58
N SER A 4 11.26 -11.24 -10.58
CA SER A 4 11.89 -10.46 -9.50
C SER A 4 11.38 -9.02 -9.44
N ARG A 5 10.73 -8.54 -10.51
CA ARG A 5 10.17 -7.18 -10.61
C ARG A 5 8.75 -7.07 -10.08
N LEU A 6 8.14 -8.17 -9.65
CA LEU A 6 6.83 -8.17 -9.01
C LEU A 6 6.97 -7.78 -7.55
N ILE A 7 6.38 -6.64 -7.19
CA ILE A 7 6.51 -5.98 -5.88
C ILE A 7 5.25 -6.10 -5.02
N ASP A 8 4.23 -6.82 -5.52
CA ASP A 8 2.91 -6.93 -4.90
C ASP A 8 2.38 -8.37 -4.89
N VAL A 9 3.27 -9.36 -4.96
CA VAL A 9 2.92 -10.77 -4.76
C VAL A 9 2.36 -10.98 -3.35
N CYS A 10 3.00 -10.35 -2.36
CA CYS A 10 2.48 -10.22 -1.00
C CYS A 10 1.92 -8.80 -0.81
N ARG A 11 0.63 -8.69 -0.51
CA ARG A 11 -0.05 -7.42 -0.27
C ARG A 11 -0.99 -7.53 0.92
N GLU A 12 -0.94 -6.54 1.80
CA GLU A 12 -1.87 -6.42 2.92
C GLU A 12 -2.47 -5.02 3.04
N THR A 13 -3.61 -4.91 3.74
CA THR A 13 -4.26 -3.62 4.03
C THR A 13 -4.52 -3.47 5.53
N LEU A 14 -4.00 -2.39 6.12
CA LEU A 14 -4.36 -1.94 7.46
C LEU A 14 -5.38 -0.80 7.37
N VAL A 15 -6.43 -0.90 8.18
CA VAL A 15 -7.53 0.08 8.24
C VAL A 15 -7.48 0.81 9.57
N PHE A 16 -7.49 2.13 9.51
CA PHE A 16 -7.39 3.01 10.68
C PHE A 16 -8.63 3.89 10.80
N GLU A 17 -9.09 4.14 12.02
CA GLU A 17 -10.18 5.09 12.24
C GLU A 17 -9.73 6.54 12.11
N THR A 18 -8.48 6.82 12.48
CA THR A 18 -7.92 8.18 12.52
C THR A 18 -6.64 8.30 11.71
N VAL A 19 -6.37 9.51 11.22
CA VAL A 19 -5.10 9.85 10.54
C VAL A 19 -3.92 9.72 11.52
N GLN A 20 -4.12 10.07 12.79
CA GLN A 20 -3.08 9.94 13.81
C GLN A 20 -2.65 8.48 13.98
N GLY A 21 -3.58 7.53 14.12
CA GLY A 21 -3.23 6.12 14.24
C GLY A 21 -2.51 5.55 13.01
N MET A 22 -2.83 6.07 11.82
CA MET A 22 -2.08 5.75 10.60
C MET A 22 -0.65 6.31 10.67
N ALA A 23 -0.47 7.55 11.12
CA ALA A 23 0.84 8.18 11.26
C ALA A 23 1.70 7.45 12.31
N ASP A 24 1.12 7.11 13.46
CA ASP A 24 1.80 6.36 14.53
C ASP A 24 2.27 4.98 14.04
N CYS A 25 1.45 4.30 13.24
CA CYS A 25 1.83 3.05 12.60
C CYS A 25 3.00 3.23 11.62
N MET A 26 3.01 4.31 10.83
CA MET A 26 4.14 4.60 9.94
C MET A 26 5.44 4.87 10.71
N VAL A 27 5.37 5.57 11.85
CA VAL A 27 6.53 5.78 12.73
C VAL A 27 7.01 4.45 13.28
N ALA A 28 6.11 3.62 13.82
CA ALA A 28 6.48 2.30 14.35
C ALA A 28 7.15 1.40 13.29
N ILE A 29 6.65 1.41 12.04
CA ILE A 29 7.29 0.67 10.93
C ILE A 29 8.67 1.24 10.59
N ALA A 30 8.84 2.56 10.65
CA ALA A 30 10.12 3.20 10.34
C ALA A 30 11.18 2.97 11.43
N GLU A 31 10.76 2.79 12.69
CA GLU A 31 11.63 2.55 13.84
C GLU A 31 11.96 1.07 14.06
N ASP A 32 11.12 0.15 13.57
CA ASP A 32 11.34 -1.29 13.71
C ASP A 32 12.39 -1.79 12.68
N PRO A 33 13.54 -2.32 13.13
CA PRO A 33 14.60 -2.80 12.25
C PRO A 33 14.22 -4.01 11.40
N SER A 34 13.10 -4.67 11.72
CA SER A 34 12.55 -5.79 10.95
C SER A 34 11.95 -5.34 9.62
N PHE A 35 11.74 -4.03 9.42
CA PHE A 35 11.20 -3.49 8.19
C PHE A 35 12.20 -2.58 7.49
N VAL A 36 12.34 -2.78 6.18
CA VAL A 36 13.07 -1.84 5.32
C VAL A 36 12.10 -1.21 4.34
N VAL A 37 11.77 0.06 4.57
CA VAL A 37 10.91 0.83 3.66
C VAL A 37 11.66 1.13 2.37
N VAL A 38 11.15 0.60 1.25
CA VAL A 38 11.74 0.78 -0.09
C VAL A 38 11.11 1.99 -0.79
N ARG A 39 9.79 2.18 -0.64
CA ARG A 39 9.07 3.29 -1.27
C ARG A 39 7.82 3.67 -0.48
N VAL A 40 7.53 4.97 -0.45
CA VAL A 40 6.25 5.50 0.05
C VAL A 40 5.50 6.15 -1.10
N LYS A 41 4.24 5.76 -1.31
CA LYS A 41 3.30 6.42 -2.20
C LYS A 41 2.22 7.08 -1.34
N ASN A 42 2.41 8.36 -1.04
CA ASN A 42 1.46 9.12 -0.24
C ASN A 42 0.40 9.75 -1.13
N ARG A 43 -0.79 9.14 -1.19
CA ARG A 43 -1.94 9.66 -1.95
C ARG A 43 -2.87 10.52 -1.09
N MET A 44 -2.53 10.73 0.18
CA MET A 44 -3.25 11.61 1.10
C MET A 44 -2.81 13.07 0.95
N LEU A 45 -1.71 13.34 0.24
CA LEU A 45 -1.25 14.71 0.00
C LEU A 45 -2.32 15.52 -0.74
N PRO A 46 -2.59 16.77 -0.33
CA PRO A 46 -3.53 17.65 -1.04
C PRO A 46 -3.15 17.87 -2.51
N THR A 47 -1.86 17.82 -2.81
CA THR A 47 -1.30 17.94 -4.17
C THR A 47 -1.42 16.68 -5.01
N TYR A 48 -1.83 15.55 -4.41
CA TYR A 48 -2.02 14.30 -5.15
C TYR A 48 -3.32 14.35 -5.97
N ASP A 49 -3.19 14.22 -7.28
CA ASP A 49 -4.33 14.14 -8.19
C ASP A 49 -5.19 12.90 -7.88
N SER A 50 -6.36 13.12 -7.27
CA SER A 50 -7.34 12.09 -6.95
C SER A 50 -7.90 11.38 -8.17
N PHE A 51 -7.89 12.02 -9.35
CA PHE A 51 -8.42 11.39 -10.55
C PHE A 51 -7.59 10.16 -10.91
N GLN A 52 -6.31 10.08 -10.56
CA GLN A 52 -5.50 8.88 -10.78
C GLN A 52 -5.99 7.62 -10.03
N THR A 53 -6.82 7.80 -9.00
CA THR A 53 -7.31 6.70 -8.15
C THR A 53 -8.82 6.70 -8.01
N ALA A 54 -9.54 7.33 -8.95
CA ALA A 54 -10.99 7.49 -8.88
C ALA A 54 -11.46 8.07 -7.53
N GLY A 55 -10.70 9.02 -6.96
CA GLY A 55 -11.01 9.68 -5.70
C GLY A 55 -10.50 8.97 -4.44
N PHE A 56 -9.94 7.76 -4.54
CA PHE A 56 -9.46 7.02 -3.37
C PHE A 56 -8.14 7.57 -2.82
N ARG A 57 -8.09 7.77 -1.50
CA ARG A 57 -6.90 8.25 -0.78
C ARG A 57 -6.38 7.14 0.14
N SER A 58 -5.07 6.92 0.11
CA SER A 58 -4.37 5.95 0.94
C SER A 58 -2.89 6.28 1.02
N VAL A 59 -2.19 5.70 1.99
CA VAL A 59 -0.72 5.59 1.93
C VAL A 59 -0.39 4.17 1.51
N VAL A 60 0.53 4.01 0.56
CA VAL A 60 1.03 2.67 0.17
C VAL A 60 2.53 2.61 0.42
N LEU A 61 2.95 1.64 1.21
CA LEU A 61 4.33 1.34 1.51
C LEU A 61 4.75 0.12 0.71
N ASN A 62 5.89 0.22 0.03
CA ASN A 62 6.61 -0.96 -0.42
C ASN A 62 7.73 -1.18 0.57
N LEU A 63 7.78 -2.35 1.18
CA LEU A 63 8.73 -2.66 2.24
C LEU A 63 9.24 -4.10 2.12
N ARG A 64 10.41 -4.36 2.71
CA ARG A 64 10.91 -5.72 2.93
C ARG A 64 10.79 -6.07 4.39
N VAL A 65 10.49 -7.33 4.68
CA VAL A 65 10.43 -7.88 6.03
C VAL A 65 11.70 -8.69 6.26
N VAL A 66 12.59 -8.16 7.09
CA VAL A 66 13.93 -8.70 7.35
C VAL A 66 13.96 -9.23 8.78
N THR A 67 13.64 -10.50 8.94
CA THR A 67 13.62 -11.21 10.23
C THR A 67 14.45 -12.49 10.09
N PRO A 68 14.90 -13.11 11.20
CA PRO A 68 15.60 -14.39 11.13
C PRO A 68 14.83 -15.46 10.34
N ALA A 69 13.50 -15.47 10.43
CA ALA A 69 12.65 -16.37 9.68
C ALA A 69 12.63 -16.04 8.18
N THR A 70 12.40 -14.79 7.79
CA THR A 70 12.38 -14.43 6.36
C THR A 70 13.74 -14.63 5.69
N THR A 71 14.83 -14.42 6.43
CA THR A 71 16.19 -14.74 5.97
C THR A 71 16.43 -16.25 5.85
N SER A 72 15.98 -17.07 6.81
CA SER A 72 16.16 -18.53 6.72
C SER A 72 15.38 -19.15 5.56
N TYR A 73 14.24 -18.54 5.18
CA TYR A 73 13.49 -18.90 3.98
C TYR A 73 14.03 -18.26 2.69
N GLY A 74 15.01 -17.35 2.76
CA GLY A 74 15.57 -16.65 1.61
C GLY A 74 14.62 -15.66 0.93
N VAL A 75 13.63 -15.13 1.65
CA VAL A 75 12.59 -14.21 1.14
C VAL A 75 12.69 -12.79 1.69
N ASP A 76 13.70 -12.49 2.49
CA ASP A 76 13.95 -11.16 3.09
C ASP A 76 14.29 -10.07 2.06
N THR A 77 14.63 -10.46 0.83
CA THR A 77 14.84 -9.54 -0.29
C THR A 77 13.55 -9.17 -1.03
N HIS A 78 12.47 -9.92 -0.81
CA HIS A 78 11.20 -9.71 -1.49
C HIS A 78 10.49 -8.45 -0.98
N VAL A 79 9.90 -7.70 -1.91
CA VAL A 79 9.16 -6.47 -1.60
C VAL A 79 7.68 -6.81 -1.47
N CYS A 80 7.11 -6.44 -0.33
CA CYS A 80 5.69 -6.53 -0.04
C CYS A 80 5.03 -5.14 -0.19
N GLU A 81 3.74 -5.12 -0.54
CA GLU A 81 2.93 -3.90 -0.57
C GLU A 81 2.01 -3.82 0.67
N LEU A 82 2.19 -2.81 1.52
CA LEU A 82 1.32 -2.52 2.65
C LEU A 82 0.49 -1.28 2.37
N GLN A 83 -0.83 -1.41 2.36
CA GLN A 83 -1.76 -0.31 2.13
C GLN A 83 -2.34 0.17 3.46
N LEU A 84 -2.18 1.46 3.78
CA LEU A 84 -2.80 2.10 4.93
C LEU A 84 -4.00 2.92 4.46
N LEU A 85 -5.19 2.56 4.94
CA LEU A 85 -6.45 3.20 4.59
C LEU A 85 -7.15 3.74 5.82
N LEU A 86 -7.85 4.87 5.69
CA LEU A 86 -8.82 5.27 6.70
C LEU A 86 -10.11 4.47 6.53
N LEU A 87 -10.82 4.22 7.64
CA LEU A 87 -12.07 3.47 7.66
C LEU A 87 -13.13 4.06 6.74
N CYS A 88 -13.19 5.39 6.64
CA CYS A 88 -14.09 6.08 5.71
C CYS A 88 -13.82 5.70 4.24
N TYR A 89 -12.56 5.57 3.84
CA TYR A 89 -12.18 5.10 2.50
C TYR A 89 -12.29 3.59 2.35
N ALA A 90 -12.02 2.82 3.41
CA ALA A 90 -12.16 1.36 3.39
C ALA A 90 -13.64 0.94 3.19
N ARG A 91 -14.60 1.63 3.80
CA ARG A 91 -16.04 1.39 3.58
C ARG A 91 -16.46 1.60 2.13
N LEU A 92 -15.80 2.51 1.41
CA LEU A 92 -16.03 2.72 -0.03
C LEU A 92 -15.35 1.64 -0.90
N LYS A 93 -14.39 0.89 -0.35
CA LYS A 93 -13.58 -0.11 -1.05
C LYS A 93 -14.36 -1.40 -1.37
N ASP A 94 -15.30 -1.79 -0.52
CA ASP A 94 -15.93 -3.14 -0.58
C ASP A 94 -16.96 -3.34 -1.68
N PHE A 95 -17.69 -2.29 -2.11
CA PHE A 95 -18.86 -2.53 -2.97
C PHE A 95 -18.59 -2.50 -4.47
N GLU A 96 -17.69 -1.64 -4.98
CA GLU A 96 -17.56 -1.44 -6.44
C GLU A 96 -16.16 -1.08 -6.95
N ARG A 97 -15.12 -1.14 -6.11
CA ARG A 97 -13.77 -0.66 -6.46
C ARG A 97 -13.23 -1.27 -7.75
N HIS A 98 -13.27 -2.59 -7.90
CA HIS A 98 -12.68 -3.25 -9.06
C HIS A 98 -13.44 -2.90 -10.36
N ARG A 99 -14.77 -2.71 -10.27
CA ARG A 99 -15.60 -2.31 -11.40
C ARG A 99 -15.31 -0.86 -11.79
N ARG A 100 -15.39 0.08 -10.85
CA ARG A 100 -15.12 1.52 -11.09
C ARG A 100 -13.69 1.77 -11.54
N TYR A 101 -12.71 1.05 -10.98
CA TYR A 101 -11.32 1.17 -11.42
C TYR A 101 -11.13 0.66 -12.85
N LYS A 102 -11.76 -0.47 -13.23
CA LYS A 102 -11.72 -0.96 -14.61
C LYS A 102 -12.37 0.03 -15.57
N GLU A 103 -13.60 0.44 -15.29
CA GLU A 103 -14.35 1.41 -16.10
C GLU A 103 -13.50 2.69 -16.29
N PHE A 104 -12.97 3.25 -15.21
CA PHE A 104 -12.16 4.46 -15.27
C PHE A 104 -10.79 4.28 -15.96
N ARG A 105 -10.13 3.14 -15.78
CA ARG A 105 -8.86 2.84 -16.45
C ARG A 105 -9.07 2.65 -17.95
N ASP A 106 -10.11 1.91 -18.32
CA ASP A 106 -10.45 1.63 -19.71
C ASP A 106 -10.88 2.94 -20.43
N GLU A 107 -11.58 3.86 -19.74
CA GLU A 107 -11.83 5.23 -20.21
C GLU A 107 -10.56 6.05 -20.48
N ARG A 108 -9.48 5.78 -19.74
CA ARG A 108 -8.16 6.43 -19.94
C ARG A 108 -7.30 5.77 -21.01
N GLY A 109 -7.69 4.62 -21.54
CA GLY A 109 -6.94 3.87 -22.53
C GLY A 109 -5.64 3.23 -22.01
N GLU A 110 -5.58 2.91 -20.71
CA GLU A 110 -4.45 2.21 -20.05
C GLU A 110 -4.66 0.69 -19.90
#